data_AF-A0A2K5MZ02-F1
#
_entry.id   AF-A0A2K5MZ02-F1
#
_cell.length_a   1.000
_cell.length_b   1.000
_cell.length_c   1.000
_cell.angle_alpha   90.00
_cell.angle_beta   90.00
_cell.angle_gamma   90.00
#
_symmetry.space_group_name_H-M   'P 1'
#
loop_
_entity.id
_entity.type
_entity.pdbx_description
1 polymer ?
#
loop_
_entity_poly.entity_id
_entity_poly.type
_entity_poly.pdbx_seq_one_letter_code
_entity_poly.pdbx_strand_id
1 'polypeptide(L)'
;IDYSNTYKTVKTQSCIHLLSEAHLLVRAALMDASQLEPGEKAELLEAFKESCGHLGDCYSRLDSQHSHLTLPYYKMSGLSMAEVLARMDWTVEDGLQKYERGLIFYINHSLYENLDEELSEELAAKVVQMFYVAEPKQVPHILCSPSMKNINPLTAMSYLRKLDTSGFSSILVTLTKAAVALKMGDLDMHRNEMKSHSEMKLVCGFILEPRLLIQQRKGQIVPTELAFHLKETQPGLLVASVLGLQKNNKIGIEEADSFFKMLCAKDEDTTPQLLVDFWEAQLVACLPDVVLQELFFKLTSQYIWRLSKRQPPDTTPLRTSEDLINACSHYGLIYPWVHILISSDSLADKNYTEDLSKLQSLICGPSFDIASIIPFLEPLSEDTIAGLSVHVLCRTRLKEYEQCIDILLERCPEAVIPYANHELKEENRTLWWKKLLPELCRRIKCGGEKYQLYLSSLKETLSIIAVELELKDFMNVLPEDGTAAFFLPYLLYCSRKKSLT
;
A
#
# COMPACT_ATOMS: atom_id res chain seq x y z
N ILE A 1 26.91 48.19 5.35
CA ILE A 1 25.49 47.90 5.68
C ILE A 1 24.78 49.16 6.19
N ASP A 2 25.34 49.89 7.17
CA ASP A 2 24.71 51.11 7.70
C ASP A 2 24.46 52.20 6.65
N TYR A 3 25.41 52.38 5.73
CA TYR A 3 25.26 53.34 4.63
C TYR A 3 24.12 52.96 3.66
N SER A 4 23.97 51.68 3.31
CA SER A 4 22.89 51.20 2.44
C SER A 4 21.51 51.30 3.11
N ASN A 5 21.43 51.16 4.43
CA ASN A 5 20.17 51.27 5.19
C ASN A 5 19.51 52.65 5.03
N THR A 6 20.29 53.71 4.79
CA THR A 6 19.74 55.06 4.51
C THR A 6 18.92 55.14 3.23
N TYR A 7 19.11 54.21 2.29
CA TYR A 7 18.41 54.14 1.01
C TYR A 7 17.28 53.10 0.97
N LYS A 8 17.07 52.36 2.06
CA LYS A 8 16.15 51.21 2.15
C LYS A 8 14.70 51.55 1.83
N THR A 9 14.26 52.77 2.12
CA THR A 9 12.87 53.24 1.95
C THR A 9 12.66 54.22 0.79
N VAL A 10 13.75 54.78 0.22
CA VAL A 10 13.67 55.90 -0.73
C VAL A 10 14.16 55.51 -2.14
N LYS A 11 15.17 54.63 -2.26
CA LYS A 11 15.75 54.15 -3.53
C LYS A 11 16.31 52.73 -3.40
N THR A 12 15.42 51.74 -3.39
CA THR A 12 15.76 50.32 -3.20
C THR A 12 16.79 49.80 -4.20
N GLN A 13 16.81 50.33 -5.44
CA GLN A 13 17.82 49.99 -6.47
C GLN A 13 19.25 50.40 -6.05
N SER A 14 19.40 51.58 -5.41
CA SER A 14 20.68 52.07 -4.90
C SER A 14 21.16 51.26 -3.70
N CYS A 15 20.22 50.83 -2.84
CA CYS A 15 20.51 49.92 -1.73
C CYS A 15 21.07 48.59 -2.25
N ILE A 16 20.43 47.99 -3.27
CA ILE A 16 20.90 46.74 -3.89
C ILE A 16 22.28 46.89 -4.50
N HIS A 17 22.53 47.99 -5.23
CA HIS A 17 23.83 48.20 -5.85
C HIS A 17 24.96 48.23 -4.82
N LEU A 18 24.78 49.02 -3.75
CA LEU A 18 25.76 49.14 -2.66
C LEU A 18 25.95 47.82 -1.90
N LEU A 19 24.85 47.11 -1.63
CA LEU A 19 24.93 45.80 -0.97
C LEU A 19 25.57 44.74 -1.87
N SER A 20 25.34 44.80 -3.18
CA SER A 20 25.95 43.88 -4.15
C SER A 20 27.44 44.14 -4.28
N GLU A 21 27.88 45.40 -4.29
CA GLU A 21 29.29 45.76 -4.29
C GLU A 21 29.99 45.27 -3.01
N ALA A 22 29.39 45.52 -1.85
CA ALA A 22 29.89 45.01 -0.57
C ALA A 22 29.96 43.48 -0.55
N HIS A 23 28.92 42.81 -1.06
CA HIS A 23 28.86 41.36 -1.15
C HIS A 23 29.96 40.79 -2.06
N LEU A 24 30.23 41.43 -3.20
CA LEU A 24 31.30 41.03 -4.10
C LEU A 24 32.69 41.16 -3.46
N LEU A 25 32.92 42.22 -2.67
CA LEU A 25 34.17 42.39 -1.92
C LEU A 25 34.37 41.28 -0.88
N VAL A 26 33.33 40.98 -0.09
CA VAL A 26 33.38 39.89 0.89
C VAL A 26 33.58 38.53 0.20
N ARG A 27 32.89 38.28 -0.91
CA ARG A 27 33.05 37.05 -1.70
C ARG A 27 34.46 36.94 -2.29
N ALA A 28 35.03 38.03 -2.79
CA ALA A 28 36.40 38.05 -3.31
C ALA A 28 37.42 37.72 -2.21
N ALA A 29 37.26 38.30 -1.02
CA ALA A 29 38.10 38.00 0.14
C ALA A 29 37.99 36.52 0.55
N LEU A 30 36.79 35.91 0.48
CA LEU A 30 36.61 34.49 0.77
C LEU A 30 37.29 33.57 -0.25
N MET A 31 37.39 33.98 -1.52
CA MET A 31 38.06 33.20 -2.57
C MET A 31 39.58 33.17 -2.39
N ASP A 32 40.16 34.16 -1.73
CA ASP A 32 41.59 34.24 -1.40
C ASP A 32 41.91 33.87 0.06
N ALA A 33 40.97 33.19 0.75
CA ALA A 33 41.04 32.89 2.19
C ALA A 33 42.10 31.84 2.59
N SER A 34 43.03 31.49 1.69
CA SER A 34 44.05 30.46 1.93
C SER A 34 45.09 30.85 2.97
N GLN A 35 45.24 32.15 3.26
CA GLN A 35 46.20 32.69 4.23
C GLN A 35 45.56 33.34 5.47
N LEU A 36 44.23 33.23 5.63
CA LEU A 36 43.53 33.79 6.79
C LEU A 36 43.63 32.85 7.99
N GLU A 37 43.79 33.42 9.18
CA GLU A 37 43.69 32.67 10.42
C GLU A 37 42.26 32.10 10.59
N PRO A 38 42.08 30.96 11.28
CA PRO A 38 40.77 30.33 11.43
C PRO A 38 39.68 31.26 12.01
N GLY A 39 40.06 32.17 12.91
CA GLY A 39 39.15 33.17 13.48
C GLY A 39 38.71 34.24 12.48
N GLU A 40 39.65 34.80 11.72
CA GLU A 40 39.38 35.80 10.68
C GLU A 40 38.52 35.22 9.57
N LYS A 41 38.77 33.95 9.21
CA LYS A 41 37.95 33.21 8.26
C LYS A 41 36.52 33.01 8.76
N ALA A 42 36.32 32.73 10.05
CA ALA A 42 35.00 32.60 10.65
C ALA A 42 34.24 33.94 10.63
N GLU A 43 34.90 35.04 11.02
CA GLU A 43 34.32 36.40 10.94
C GLU A 43 33.94 36.78 9.51
N LEU A 44 34.78 36.47 8.54
CA LEU A 44 34.51 36.74 7.13
C LEU A 44 33.35 35.91 6.59
N LEU A 45 33.21 34.65 7.04
CA LEU A 45 32.06 33.80 6.71
C LEU A 45 30.76 34.33 7.34
N GLU A 46 30.79 34.82 8.57
CA GLU A 46 29.62 35.45 9.19
C GLU A 46 29.24 36.76 8.49
N ALA A 47 30.22 37.60 8.13
CA ALA A 47 29.98 38.80 7.33
C ALA A 47 29.39 38.47 5.95
N PHE A 48 29.81 37.35 5.34
CA PHE A 48 29.22 36.85 4.09
C PHE A 48 27.77 36.40 4.27
N LYS A 49 27.46 35.64 5.31
CA LYS A 49 26.08 35.22 5.62
C LYS A 49 25.18 36.42 5.92
N GLU A 50 25.67 37.38 6.69
CA GLU A 50 24.94 38.62 7.00
C GLU A 50 24.68 39.45 5.73
N SER A 51 25.70 39.60 4.88
CA SER A 51 25.57 40.24 3.57
C SER A 51 24.52 39.55 2.68
N CYS A 52 24.53 38.21 2.64
CA CYS A 52 23.49 37.43 1.97
C CYS A 52 22.10 37.72 2.54
N GLY A 53 21.95 37.75 3.86
CA GLY A 53 20.67 38.03 4.52
C GLY A 53 20.12 39.41 4.14
N HIS A 54 20.98 40.44 4.08
CA HIS A 54 20.56 41.78 3.67
C HIS A 54 20.19 41.90 2.20
N LEU A 55 20.89 41.18 1.32
CA LEU A 55 20.51 41.08 -0.09
C LEU A 55 19.17 40.34 -0.23
N GLY A 56 18.96 39.27 0.54
CA GLY A 56 17.68 38.58 0.67
C GLY A 56 16.54 39.54 1.03
N ASP A 57 16.72 40.36 2.07
CA ASP A 57 15.73 41.36 2.51
C ASP A 57 15.43 42.42 1.43
N CYS A 58 16.41 42.75 0.59
CA CYS A 58 16.21 43.73 -0.49
C CYS A 58 15.48 43.13 -1.68
N TYR A 59 15.82 41.89 -2.08
CA TYR A 59 15.14 41.20 -3.17
C TYR A 59 13.74 40.70 -2.78
N SER A 60 13.52 40.40 -1.50
CA SER A 60 12.20 40.03 -0.99
C SER A 60 11.22 41.20 -1.15
N ARG A 61 11.72 42.43 -0.97
CA ARG A 61 10.93 43.67 -0.94
C ARG A 61 10.55 44.27 -2.29
N LEU A 62 10.99 43.65 -3.38
CA LEU A 62 10.82 44.22 -4.70
C LEU A 62 9.91 43.39 -5.57
N ASP A 63 8.89 44.05 -6.13
CA ASP A 63 8.19 43.56 -7.32
C ASP A 63 9.05 43.81 -8.57
N SER A 64 10.24 43.20 -8.58
CA SER A 64 11.19 43.24 -9.69
C SER A 64 11.28 41.89 -10.39
N GLN A 65 11.78 41.89 -11.63
CA GLN A 65 12.11 40.67 -12.38
C GLN A 65 13.12 39.78 -11.63
N HIS A 66 13.84 40.33 -10.65
CA HIS A 66 14.87 39.64 -9.87
C HIS A 66 14.41 39.16 -8.50
N SER A 67 13.10 39.18 -8.21
CA SER A 67 12.52 38.65 -6.96
C SER A 67 12.89 37.18 -6.66
N HIS A 68 13.18 36.38 -7.70
CA HIS A 68 13.65 34.99 -7.57
C HIS A 68 15.01 34.87 -6.86
N LEU A 69 15.84 35.93 -6.86
CA LEU A 69 17.13 35.93 -6.17
C LEU A 69 17.01 35.94 -4.64
N THR A 70 15.83 36.21 -4.11
CA THR A 70 15.54 36.14 -2.67
C THR A 70 15.90 34.75 -2.09
N LEU A 71 15.53 33.68 -2.81
CA LEU A 71 15.76 32.31 -2.38
C LEU A 71 17.24 31.95 -2.19
N PRO A 72 18.12 32.08 -3.21
CA PRO A 72 19.53 31.72 -3.04
C PRO A 72 20.23 32.57 -1.98
N TYR A 73 19.90 33.86 -1.86
CA TYR A 73 20.52 34.71 -0.83
C TYR A 73 20.10 34.31 0.60
N TYR A 74 18.82 34.01 0.86
CA TYR A 74 18.44 33.49 2.19
C TYR A 74 18.99 32.09 2.47
N LYS A 75 19.13 31.22 1.46
CA LYS A 75 19.79 29.92 1.65
C LYS A 75 21.27 30.08 2.00
N MET A 76 21.98 30.98 1.32
CA MET A 76 23.39 31.27 1.61
C MET A 76 23.60 31.97 2.96
N SER A 77 22.62 32.71 3.47
CA SER A 77 22.71 33.32 4.80
C SER A 77 22.56 32.31 5.93
N GLY A 78 22.03 31.12 5.68
CA GLY A 78 21.80 30.09 6.69
C GLY A 78 20.73 30.47 7.72
N LEU A 79 19.90 31.46 7.43
CA LEU A 79 18.81 31.90 8.31
C LEU A 79 17.64 30.91 8.25
N SER A 80 17.00 30.70 9.39
CA SER A 80 15.74 29.96 9.46
C SER A 80 14.57 30.78 8.91
N MET A 81 13.45 30.13 8.59
CA MET A 81 12.27 30.84 8.11
C MET A 81 11.72 31.79 9.18
N ALA A 82 11.75 31.40 10.45
CA ALA A 82 11.35 32.23 11.57
C ALA A 82 12.22 33.48 11.71
N GLU A 83 13.54 33.35 11.52
CA GLU A 83 14.47 34.48 11.55
C GLU A 83 14.23 35.44 10.38
N VAL A 84 13.99 34.92 9.17
CA VAL A 84 13.61 35.75 8.01
C VAL A 84 12.30 36.50 8.27
N LEU A 85 11.29 35.83 8.82
CA LEU A 85 10.01 36.45 9.17
C LEU A 85 10.14 37.51 10.28
N ALA A 86 11.03 37.30 11.26
CA ALA A 86 11.30 38.25 12.33
C ALA A 86 11.98 39.53 11.84
N ARG A 87 12.74 39.46 10.74
CA ARG A 87 13.40 40.60 10.09
C ARG A 87 12.45 41.47 9.25
N MET A 88 11.19 41.06 9.12
CA MET A 88 10.17 41.82 8.38
C MET A 88 9.44 42.82 9.29
N ASP A 89 9.26 44.03 8.77
CA ASP A 89 8.51 45.08 9.44
C ASP A 89 7.01 44.84 9.24
N TRP A 90 6.36 44.22 10.23
CA TRP A 90 4.93 43.88 10.19
C TRP A 90 3.98 45.06 10.48
N THR A 91 4.52 46.25 10.76
CA THR A 91 3.83 47.40 11.39
C THR A 91 2.92 48.22 10.47
N VAL A 92 2.55 47.72 9.28
CA VAL A 92 1.59 48.41 8.40
C VAL A 92 0.18 47.86 8.62
N GLU A 93 -0.48 48.37 9.65
CA GLU A 93 -1.93 48.32 9.84
C GLU A 93 -2.60 49.31 8.86
N ASP A 94 -2.92 48.88 7.63
CA ASP A 94 -4.20 49.21 6.98
C ASP A 94 -4.33 48.60 5.58
N GLY A 95 -5.40 47.82 5.40
CA GLY A 95 -6.19 47.70 4.16
C GLY A 95 -5.62 47.04 2.91
N LEU A 96 -4.34 47.20 2.56
CA LEU A 96 -3.77 46.69 1.29
C LEU A 96 -2.25 46.46 1.41
N GLN A 97 -1.84 45.49 2.24
CA GLN A 97 -0.49 44.94 2.11
C GLN A 97 -0.39 44.20 0.76
N LYS A 98 0.20 44.84 -0.24
CA LYS A 98 0.76 44.12 -1.39
C LYS A 98 1.98 43.37 -0.87
N TYR A 99 1.75 42.14 -0.42
CA TYR A 99 2.84 41.25 -0.05
C TYR A 99 3.75 41.02 -1.24
N GLU A 100 5.05 41.17 -1.00
CA GLU A 100 6.04 41.27 -2.07
C GLU A 100 6.37 39.87 -2.61
N ARG A 101 6.44 39.76 -3.94
CA ARG A 101 6.52 38.48 -4.66
C ARG A 101 7.75 37.66 -4.27
N GLY A 102 8.87 38.31 -3.95
CA GLY A 102 10.11 37.63 -3.54
C GLY A 102 9.99 36.94 -2.19
N LEU A 103 9.31 37.57 -1.22
CA LEU A 103 9.07 36.98 0.10
C LEU A 103 8.14 35.77 0.03
N ILE A 104 7.02 35.91 -0.71
CA ILE A 104 6.08 34.81 -0.94
C ILE A 104 6.80 33.65 -1.63
N PHE A 105 7.61 33.93 -2.64
CA PHE A 105 8.39 32.92 -3.35
C PHE A 105 9.33 32.16 -2.41
N TYR A 106 10.09 32.85 -1.55
CA TYR A 106 10.96 32.21 -0.57
C TYR A 106 10.18 31.34 0.42
N ILE A 107 9.13 31.89 1.05
CA ILE A 107 8.35 31.17 2.06
C ILE A 107 7.70 29.94 1.42
N ASN A 108 7.16 30.07 0.21
CA ASN A 108 6.58 28.94 -0.50
C ASN A 108 7.60 27.81 -0.68
N HIS A 109 8.81 28.12 -1.17
CA HIS A 109 9.88 27.12 -1.33
C HIS A 109 10.28 26.50 0.01
N SER A 110 10.48 27.30 1.05
CA SER A 110 10.85 26.80 2.39
C SER A 110 9.78 25.86 2.98
N LEU A 111 8.49 26.15 2.77
CA LEU A 111 7.38 25.30 3.22
C LEU A 111 7.26 23.99 2.44
N TYR A 112 7.74 23.94 1.19
CA TYR A 112 7.79 22.73 0.36
C TYR A 112 9.03 21.86 0.62
N GLU A 113 10.13 22.45 1.09
CA GLU A 113 11.36 21.70 1.42
C GLU A 113 11.23 20.81 2.67
N ASN A 114 10.07 20.80 3.35
CA ASN A 114 9.79 19.99 4.55
C ASN A 114 10.91 20.12 5.61
N LEU A 115 11.33 21.35 5.88
CA LEU A 115 12.27 21.64 6.96
C LEU A 115 11.63 21.23 8.30
N ASP A 116 12.41 20.63 9.21
CA ASP A 116 11.97 20.27 10.58
C ASP A 116 11.73 21.52 11.48
N GLU A 117 11.60 22.71 10.88
CA GLU A 117 11.36 23.97 11.56
C GLU A 117 9.86 24.16 11.82
N GLU A 118 9.46 24.33 13.08
CA GLU A 118 8.09 24.65 13.49
C GLU A 118 7.97 26.17 13.75
N LEU A 119 7.06 26.85 13.05
CA LEU A 119 6.78 28.26 13.30
C LEU A 119 5.98 28.45 14.60
N SER A 120 6.12 29.63 15.22
CA SER A 120 5.25 30.05 16.31
C SER A 120 3.83 30.31 15.80
N GLU A 121 2.84 30.28 16.69
CA GLU A 121 1.43 30.54 16.34
C GLU A 121 1.25 31.91 15.65
N GLU A 122 1.94 32.94 16.14
CA GLU A 122 1.89 34.30 15.58
C GLU A 122 2.46 34.38 14.15
N LEU A 123 3.63 33.76 13.93
CA LEU A 123 4.28 33.74 12.62
C LEU A 123 3.47 32.89 11.62
N ALA A 124 2.94 31.75 12.06
CA ALA A 124 2.08 30.90 11.25
C ALA A 124 0.80 31.65 10.82
N ALA A 125 0.15 32.40 11.72
CA ALA A 125 -1.02 33.19 11.39
C ALA A 125 -0.72 34.27 10.34
N LYS A 126 0.43 34.95 10.46
CA LYS A 126 0.91 35.95 9.47
C LYS A 126 1.18 35.33 8.10
N VAL A 127 1.82 34.17 8.06
CA VAL A 127 2.09 33.44 6.81
C VAL A 127 0.77 33.08 6.12
N VAL A 128 -0.23 32.55 6.83
CA VAL A 128 -1.54 32.24 6.22
C VAL A 128 -2.23 33.51 5.71
N GLN A 129 -2.20 34.60 6.48
CA GLN A 129 -2.78 35.87 6.05
C GLN A 129 -2.13 36.37 4.75
N MET A 130 -0.80 36.29 4.65
CA MET A 130 -0.05 36.68 3.46
C MET A 130 -0.49 35.89 2.24
N PHE A 131 -0.54 34.57 2.34
CA PHE A 131 -0.96 33.72 1.22
C PHE A 131 -2.44 33.83 0.89
N TYR A 132 -3.31 34.07 1.87
CA TYR A 132 -4.72 34.33 1.60
C TYR A 132 -4.92 35.57 0.72
N VAL A 133 -4.12 36.63 0.91
CA VAL A 133 -4.19 37.86 0.11
C VAL A 133 -3.49 37.68 -1.24
N ALA A 134 -2.30 37.09 -1.26
CA ALA A 134 -1.47 37.05 -2.46
C ALA A 134 -1.77 35.86 -3.39
N GLU A 135 -1.87 34.65 -2.82
CA GLU A 135 -2.07 33.40 -3.58
C GLU A 135 -3.08 32.48 -2.86
N PRO A 136 -4.38 32.84 -2.83
CA PRO A 136 -5.38 32.12 -2.04
C PRO A 136 -5.48 30.62 -2.32
N LYS A 137 -5.11 30.20 -3.55
CA LYS A 137 -5.09 28.80 -3.98
C LYS A 137 -4.02 27.95 -3.26
N GLN A 138 -2.96 28.57 -2.75
CA GLN A 138 -1.87 27.88 -2.06
C GLN A 138 -2.15 27.69 -0.56
N VAL A 139 -3.13 28.40 0.01
CA VAL A 139 -3.45 28.34 1.44
C VAL A 139 -3.66 26.91 1.95
N PRO A 140 -4.42 26.03 1.26
CA PRO A 140 -4.57 24.65 1.72
C PRO A 140 -3.26 23.87 1.76
N HIS A 141 -2.40 24.04 0.74
CA HIS A 141 -1.08 23.40 0.68
C HIS A 141 -0.18 23.82 1.83
N ILE A 142 -0.22 25.11 2.18
CA ILE A 142 0.60 25.70 3.25
C ILE A 142 0.14 25.20 4.61
N LEU A 143 -1.17 25.16 4.86
CA LEU A 143 -1.74 24.65 6.11
C LEU A 143 -1.37 23.18 6.37
N CYS A 144 -1.07 22.42 5.31
CA CYS A 144 -0.60 21.03 5.42
C CYS A 144 0.91 20.90 5.68
N SER A 145 1.68 21.99 5.57
CA SER A 145 3.13 21.96 5.83
C SER A 145 3.43 21.68 7.31
N PRO A 146 4.45 20.85 7.61
CA PRO A 146 4.89 20.59 8.99
C PRO A 146 5.22 21.88 9.76
N SER A 147 5.78 22.89 9.10
CA SER A 147 6.12 24.16 9.73
C SER A 147 4.92 24.95 10.26
N MET A 148 3.72 24.66 9.75
CA MET A 148 2.47 25.31 10.14
C MET A 148 1.72 24.57 11.26
N LYS A 149 2.35 23.57 11.88
CA LYS A 149 1.73 22.71 12.91
C LYS A 149 1.10 23.47 14.08
N ASN A 150 1.74 24.57 14.52
CA ASN A 150 1.31 25.37 15.67
C ASN A 150 0.27 26.44 15.33
N ILE A 151 -0.27 26.46 14.10
CA ILE A 151 -1.34 27.40 13.78
C ILE A 151 -2.59 27.11 14.60
N ASN A 152 -3.23 28.17 15.10
CA ASN A 152 -4.53 28.07 15.74
C ASN A 152 -5.57 27.47 14.76
N PRO A 153 -6.19 26.33 15.10
CA PRO A 153 -7.17 25.68 14.23
C PRO A 153 -8.38 26.58 13.88
N LEU A 154 -8.82 27.45 14.80
CA LEU A 154 -9.92 28.40 14.55
C LEU A 154 -9.53 29.44 13.49
N THR A 155 -8.31 29.97 13.58
CA THR A 155 -7.77 30.91 12.60
C THR A 155 -7.66 30.25 11.24
N ALA A 156 -7.09 29.05 11.16
CA ALA A 156 -6.98 28.27 9.92
C ALA A 156 -8.36 28.03 9.28
N MET A 157 -9.34 27.59 10.08
CA MET A 157 -10.71 27.36 9.63
C MET A 157 -11.37 28.65 9.11
N SER A 158 -11.14 29.79 9.76
CA SER A 158 -11.70 31.08 9.33
C SER A 158 -11.22 31.46 7.93
N TYR A 159 -9.94 31.26 7.61
CA TYR A 159 -9.39 31.53 6.29
C TYR A 159 -9.92 30.54 5.24
N LEU A 160 -10.03 29.26 5.59
CA LEU A 160 -10.61 28.25 4.70
C LEU A 160 -12.08 28.54 4.37
N ARG A 161 -12.88 29.04 5.32
CA ARG A 161 -14.27 29.46 5.05
C ARG A 161 -14.34 30.69 4.14
N LYS A 162 -13.43 31.65 4.30
CA LYS A 162 -13.34 32.83 3.44
C LYS A 162 -12.98 32.47 1.98
N LEU A 163 -12.18 31.43 1.75
CA LEU A 163 -11.86 30.95 0.41
C LEU A 163 -13.09 30.43 -0.33
N ASP A 164 -13.96 29.69 0.36
CA ASP A 164 -15.21 29.19 -0.23
C ASP A 164 -16.17 30.33 -0.59
N THR A 165 -16.32 31.32 0.27
CA THR A 165 -17.15 32.50 -0.03
C THR A 165 -16.61 33.32 -1.20
N SER A 166 -15.31 33.20 -1.48
CA SER A 166 -14.63 33.87 -2.59
C SER A 166 -14.67 33.07 -3.90
N GLY A 167 -15.38 31.93 -3.93
CA GLY A 167 -15.53 31.08 -5.11
C GLY A 167 -14.39 30.07 -5.34
N PHE A 168 -13.47 29.90 -4.38
CA PHE A 168 -12.36 28.93 -4.46
C PHE A 168 -12.72 27.58 -3.83
N SER A 169 -13.91 27.05 -4.12
CA SER A 169 -14.28 25.71 -3.65
C SER A 169 -13.49 24.66 -4.44
N SER A 170 -12.63 23.93 -3.74
CA SER A 170 -11.86 22.82 -4.30
C SER A 170 -11.87 21.65 -3.33
N ILE A 171 -11.69 20.44 -3.85
CA ILE A 171 -11.50 19.22 -3.05
C ILE A 171 -10.45 19.42 -1.96
N LEU A 172 -9.38 20.16 -2.29
CA LEU A 172 -8.29 20.40 -1.36
C LEU A 172 -8.72 21.30 -0.19
N VAL A 173 -9.54 22.33 -0.45
CA VAL A 173 -10.13 23.17 0.60
C VAL A 173 -11.02 22.33 1.51
N THR A 174 -11.88 21.47 0.95
CA THR A 174 -12.72 20.53 1.71
C THR A 174 -11.89 19.59 2.58
N LEU A 175 -10.88 18.92 2.02
CA LEU A 175 -10.02 17.99 2.78
C LEU A 175 -9.24 18.71 3.87
N THR A 176 -8.73 19.91 3.60
CA THR A 176 -8.01 20.71 4.60
C THR A 176 -8.95 21.17 5.71
N LYS A 177 -10.19 21.56 5.39
CA LYS A 177 -11.22 21.83 6.41
C LYS A 177 -11.51 20.60 7.25
N ALA A 178 -11.65 19.43 6.63
CA ALA A 178 -11.87 18.18 7.35
C ALA A 178 -10.71 17.86 8.31
N ALA A 179 -9.46 18.10 7.88
CA ALA A 179 -8.27 17.92 8.71
C ALA A 179 -8.20 18.95 9.87
N VAL A 180 -8.52 20.21 9.61
CA VAL A 180 -8.54 21.27 10.65
C VAL A 180 -9.70 21.04 11.64
N ALA A 181 -10.85 20.57 11.17
CA ALA A 181 -11.99 20.23 12.02
C ALA A 181 -11.66 19.10 13.01
N LEU A 182 -10.86 18.10 12.59
CA LEU A 182 -10.35 17.07 13.51
C LEU A 182 -9.48 17.68 14.61
N LYS A 183 -8.54 18.57 14.27
CA LYS A 183 -7.72 19.28 15.25
C LYS A 183 -8.53 20.13 16.24
N MET A 184 -9.71 20.60 15.81
CA MET A 184 -10.66 21.33 16.66
C MET A 184 -11.53 20.42 17.54
N GLY A 185 -11.51 19.10 17.33
CA GLY A 185 -12.43 18.15 17.95
C GLY A 185 -13.86 18.18 17.39
N ASP A 186 -14.09 18.89 16.27
CA ASP A 186 -15.40 19.00 15.63
C ASP A 186 -15.62 17.86 14.62
N LEU A 187 -16.03 16.70 15.15
CA LEU A 187 -16.25 15.48 14.37
C LEU A 187 -17.43 15.61 13.39
N ASP A 188 -18.43 16.43 13.71
CA ASP A 188 -19.60 16.63 12.84
C ASP A 188 -19.22 17.44 11.61
N MET A 189 -18.46 18.52 11.78
CA MET A 189 -17.93 19.28 10.66
C MET A 189 -16.99 18.42 9.80
N HIS A 190 -16.10 17.64 10.42
CA HIS A 190 -15.25 16.69 9.69
C HIS A 190 -16.08 15.73 8.83
N ARG A 191 -17.10 15.10 9.41
CA ARG A 191 -17.97 14.15 8.70
C ARG A 191 -18.71 14.80 7.54
N ASN A 192 -19.20 16.03 7.71
CA ASN A 192 -19.91 16.75 6.66
C ASN A 192 -18.99 17.08 5.47
N GLU A 193 -17.78 17.55 5.74
CA GLU A 193 -16.79 17.84 4.71
C GLU A 193 -16.36 16.54 3.99
N MET A 194 -16.11 15.45 4.71
CA MET A 194 -15.74 14.16 4.11
C MET A 194 -16.86 13.54 3.25
N LYS A 195 -18.14 13.79 3.57
CA LYS A 195 -19.29 13.32 2.77
C LYS A 195 -19.60 14.18 1.55
N SER A 196 -19.03 15.37 1.45
CA SER A 196 -19.34 16.32 0.38
C SER A 196 -18.87 15.85 -1.01
N HIS A 197 -17.88 14.95 -1.06
CA HIS A 197 -17.29 14.43 -2.28
C HIS A 197 -17.32 12.90 -2.31
N SER A 198 -17.30 12.33 -3.52
CA SER A 198 -17.16 10.88 -3.69
C SER A 198 -15.76 10.41 -3.30
N GLU A 199 -15.64 9.14 -2.92
CA GLU A 199 -14.37 8.53 -2.50
C GLU A 199 -13.24 8.73 -3.51
N MET A 200 -13.50 8.51 -4.80
CA MET A 200 -12.52 8.73 -5.87
C MET A 200 -12.03 10.18 -5.94
N LYS A 201 -12.90 11.16 -5.68
CA LYS A 201 -12.53 12.58 -5.63
C LYS A 201 -11.68 12.89 -4.41
N LEU A 202 -11.96 12.27 -3.25
CA LEU A 202 -11.13 12.40 -2.05
C LEU A 202 -9.73 11.83 -2.29
N VAL A 203 -9.62 10.66 -2.93
CA VAL A 203 -8.34 10.05 -3.33
C VAL A 203 -7.54 10.99 -4.23
N CYS A 204 -8.17 11.60 -5.25
CA CYS A 204 -7.51 12.61 -6.08
C CYS A 204 -7.02 13.81 -5.26
N GLY A 205 -7.79 14.24 -4.24
CA GLY A 205 -7.39 15.30 -3.33
C GLY A 205 -6.14 14.97 -2.52
N PHE A 206 -6.05 13.74 -1.99
CA PHE A 206 -4.85 13.27 -1.30
C PHE A 206 -3.65 13.16 -2.24
N ILE A 207 -3.86 12.79 -3.51
CA ILE A 207 -2.78 12.79 -4.52
C ILE A 207 -2.25 14.20 -4.79
N LEU A 208 -3.13 15.21 -4.81
CA LEU A 208 -2.75 16.61 -5.00
C LEU A 208 -1.98 17.17 -3.79
N GLU A 209 -2.34 16.75 -2.58
CA GLU A 209 -1.64 17.14 -1.35
C GLU A 209 -1.38 15.93 -0.44
N PRO A 210 -0.26 15.21 -0.66
CA PRO A 210 0.12 14.06 0.15
C PRO A 210 0.29 14.40 1.63
N ARG A 211 0.64 15.65 1.96
CA ARG A 211 0.91 16.09 3.35
C ARG A 211 -0.29 16.03 4.28
N LEU A 212 -1.49 15.84 3.73
CA LEU A 212 -2.69 15.54 4.49
C LEU A 212 -2.64 14.17 5.16
N LEU A 213 -1.97 13.19 4.57
CA LEU A 213 -1.85 11.81 5.08
C LEU A 213 -0.45 11.48 5.59
N ILE A 214 0.59 11.98 4.91
CA ILE A 214 1.99 11.63 5.16
C ILE A 214 2.84 12.87 5.46
N GLN A 215 3.62 12.86 6.53
CA GLN A 215 4.62 13.90 6.81
C GLN A 215 6.01 13.28 6.80
N GLN A 216 6.98 13.94 6.17
CA GLN A 216 8.38 13.53 6.31
C GLN A 216 9.01 14.29 7.48
N ARG A 217 9.62 13.56 8.42
CA ARG A 217 10.43 14.11 9.52
C ARG A 217 11.76 13.39 9.55
N LYS A 218 12.88 14.12 9.49
CA LYS A 218 14.23 13.54 9.47
C LYS A 218 14.42 12.40 8.45
N GLY A 219 13.77 12.50 7.29
CA GLY A 219 13.81 11.47 6.24
C GLY A 219 12.94 10.23 6.49
N GLN A 220 12.13 10.19 7.55
CA GLN A 220 11.16 9.13 7.82
C GLN A 220 9.73 9.60 7.56
N ILE A 221 8.87 8.71 7.05
CA ILE A 221 7.46 9.01 6.81
C ILE A 221 6.65 8.73 8.07
N VAL A 222 5.99 9.76 8.56
CA VAL A 222 5.13 9.74 9.75
C VAL A 222 3.68 9.96 9.32
N PRO A 223 2.74 9.10 9.75
CA PRO A 223 1.31 9.32 9.50
C PRO A 223 0.76 10.57 10.22
N THR A 224 -0.16 11.27 9.58
CA THR A 224 -0.86 12.41 10.18
C THR A 224 -2.01 11.98 11.10
N GLU A 225 -2.51 12.90 11.91
CA GLU A 225 -3.73 12.70 12.72
C GLU A 225 -4.94 12.32 11.86
N LEU A 226 -5.06 12.89 10.65
CA LEU A 226 -6.10 12.51 9.70
C LEU A 226 -5.95 11.05 9.26
N ALA A 227 -4.73 10.57 9.00
CA ALA A 227 -4.50 9.17 8.68
C ALA A 227 -4.89 8.22 9.82
N PHE A 228 -4.58 8.57 11.08
CA PHE A 228 -5.05 7.83 12.25
C PHE A 228 -6.57 7.81 12.36
N HIS A 229 -7.24 8.94 12.09
CA HIS A 229 -8.70 8.99 12.12
C HIS A 229 -9.33 8.16 10.98
N LEU A 230 -8.75 8.19 9.78
CA LEU A 230 -9.22 7.42 8.64
C LEU A 230 -9.04 5.92 8.84
N LYS A 231 -7.97 5.48 9.50
CA LYS A 231 -7.78 4.07 9.87
C LYS A 231 -8.99 3.52 10.64
N GLU A 232 -9.50 4.27 11.60
CA GLU A 232 -10.58 3.82 12.48
C GLU A 232 -11.97 3.99 11.84
N THR A 233 -12.15 4.97 10.94
CA THR A 233 -13.46 5.32 10.38
C THR A 233 -13.70 4.82 8.96
N GLN A 234 -12.68 4.87 8.10
CA GLN A 234 -12.75 4.58 6.66
C GLN A 234 -11.43 3.93 6.16
N PRO A 235 -11.07 2.72 6.64
CA PRO A 235 -9.81 2.06 6.26
C PRO A 235 -9.68 1.81 4.76
N GLY A 236 -10.80 1.56 4.06
CA GLY A 236 -10.83 1.41 2.59
C GLY A 236 -10.37 2.65 1.84
N LEU A 237 -10.87 3.83 2.23
CA LEU A 237 -10.45 5.10 1.63
C LEU A 237 -8.96 5.36 1.89
N LEU A 238 -8.47 5.03 3.09
CA LEU A 238 -7.05 5.20 3.42
C LEU A 238 -6.16 4.32 2.53
N VAL A 239 -6.48 3.03 2.39
CA VAL A 239 -5.74 2.10 1.51
C VAL A 239 -5.78 2.57 0.06
N ALA A 240 -6.95 2.97 -0.44
CA ALA A 240 -7.10 3.50 -1.80
C ALA A 240 -6.28 4.80 -2.01
N SER A 241 -6.22 5.65 -0.98
CA SER A 241 -5.47 6.91 -1.04
C SER A 241 -3.96 6.68 -1.09
N VAL A 242 -3.42 5.81 -0.22
CA VAL A 242 -1.98 5.46 -0.23
C VAL A 242 -1.59 4.75 -1.53
N LEU A 243 -2.44 3.85 -2.04
CA LEU A 243 -2.25 3.23 -3.35
C LEU A 243 -2.23 4.28 -4.48
N GLY A 244 -3.13 5.28 -4.40
CA GLY A 244 -3.14 6.43 -5.29
C GLY A 244 -1.85 7.24 -5.24
N LEU A 245 -1.31 7.49 -4.04
CA LEU A 245 -0.03 8.17 -3.85
C LEU A 245 1.12 7.39 -4.49
N GLN A 246 1.16 6.08 -4.28
CA GLN A 246 2.21 5.20 -4.81
C GLN A 246 2.19 5.20 -6.35
N LYS A 247 1.00 5.03 -6.96
CA LYS A 247 0.83 5.08 -8.41
C LYS A 247 1.28 6.40 -9.05
N ASN A 248 1.30 7.49 -8.28
CA ASN A 248 1.72 8.82 -8.73
C ASN A 248 3.14 9.19 -8.26
N ASN A 249 3.95 8.22 -7.82
CA ASN A 249 5.33 8.43 -7.36
C ASN A 249 5.45 9.45 -6.22
N LYS A 250 4.42 9.54 -5.35
CA LYS A 250 4.43 10.40 -4.16
C LYS A 250 4.92 9.68 -2.90
N ILE A 251 4.97 8.36 -2.93
CA ILE A 251 5.48 7.48 -1.88
C ILE A 251 6.11 6.25 -2.52
N GLY A 252 7.27 5.82 -2.01
CA GLY A 252 7.93 4.59 -2.43
C GLY A 252 7.22 3.33 -1.93
N ILE A 253 7.63 2.16 -2.43
CA ILE A 253 7.06 0.86 -2.03
C ILE A 253 7.37 0.56 -0.55
N GLU A 254 8.64 0.62 -0.16
CA GLU A 254 9.10 0.38 1.22
C GLU A 254 8.60 1.45 2.20
N GLU A 255 8.48 2.68 1.70
CA GLU A 255 7.93 3.82 2.41
C GLU A 255 6.45 3.61 2.77
N ALA A 256 5.65 3.04 1.85
CA ALA A 256 4.26 2.70 2.09
C ALA A 256 4.11 1.55 3.11
N ASP A 257 4.95 0.52 3.02
CA ASP A 257 4.99 -0.56 4.03
C ASP A 257 5.30 0.01 5.43
N SER A 258 6.30 0.91 5.51
CA SER A 258 6.69 1.59 6.75
C SER A 258 5.59 2.47 7.30
N PHE A 259 4.85 3.17 6.44
CA PHE A 259 3.70 4.00 6.81
C PHE A 259 2.63 3.18 7.54
N PHE A 260 2.20 2.04 6.98
CA PHE A 260 1.18 1.20 7.62
C PHE A 260 1.68 0.52 8.90
N LYS A 261 2.95 0.11 8.97
CA LYS A 261 3.57 -0.41 10.20
C LYS A 261 3.53 0.63 11.32
N MET A 262 3.95 1.87 11.04
CA MET A 262 3.91 2.97 12.00
C MET A 262 2.48 3.34 12.41
N LEU A 263 1.54 3.36 11.48
CA LEU A 263 0.14 3.70 11.74
C LEU A 263 -0.56 2.68 12.65
N CYS A 264 -0.20 1.41 12.55
CA CYS A 264 -0.81 0.34 13.33
C CYS A 264 -0.10 0.06 14.66
N ALA A 265 1.11 0.59 14.88
CA ALA A 265 1.88 0.51 16.13
C ALA A 265 1.82 -0.88 16.80
N LYS A 266 2.35 -1.90 16.12
CA LYS A 266 2.46 -3.27 16.65
C LYS A 266 3.92 -3.66 16.85
N ASP A 267 4.14 -4.64 17.71
CA ASP A 267 5.46 -5.28 17.91
C ASP A 267 6.09 -5.63 16.56
N GLU A 268 7.42 -5.52 16.47
CA GLU A 268 8.18 -5.64 15.22
C GLU A 268 7.87 -6.91 14.40
N ASP A 269 7.38 -7.96 15.07
CA ASP A 269 7.10 -9.26 14.47
C ASP A 269 5.68 -9.44 13.88
N THR A 270 4.76 -8.49 14.07
CA THR A 270 3.35 -8.67 13.63
C THR A 270 2.95 -7.76 12.48
N THR A 271 2.64 -8.35 11.32
CA THR A 271 2.10 -7.62 10.15
C THR A 271 0.64 -7.22 10.39
N PRO A 272 0.31 -5.92 10.39
CA PRO A 272 -1.07 -5.47 10.62
C PRO A 272 -1.98 -5.82 9.44
N GLN A 273 -3.25 -6.12 9.72
CA GLN A 273 -4.24 -6.45 8.67
C GLN A 273 -4.34 -5.37 7.58
N LEU A 274 -4.30 -4.09 7.95
CA LEU A 274 -4.41 -3.00 6.98
C LEU A 274 -3.26 -2.97 5.96
N LEU A 275 -2.07 -3.46 6.33
CA LEU A 275 -0.95 -3.62 5.41
C LEU A 275 -1.19 -4.79 4.45
N VAL A 276 -1.79 -5.88 4.93
CA VAL A 276 -2.23 -6.99 4.07
C VAL A 276 -3.29 -6.51 3.08
N ASP A 277 -4.29 -5.73 3.53
CA ASP A 277 -5.30 -5.16 2.65
C ASP A 277 -4.69 -4.22 1.59
N PHE A 278 -3.62 -3.50 1.95
CA PHE A 278 -2.85 -2.69 1.01
C PHE A 278 -2.10 -3.54 -0.03
N TRP A 279 -1.43 -4.62 0.38
CA TRP A 279 -0.78 -5.55 -0.56
C TRP A 279 -1.80 -6.22 -1.50
N GLU A 280 -2.97 -6.62 -0.99
CA GLU A 280 -4.08 -7.13 -1.80
C GLU A 280 -4.55 -6.07 -2.83
N ALA A 281 -4.69 -4.81 -2.40
CA ALA A 281 -5.06 -3.71 -3.29
C ALA A 281 -3.99 -3.39 -4.35
N GLN A 282 -2.71 -3.46 -3.98
CA GLN A 282 -1.58 -3.31 -4.93
C GLN A 282 -1.59 -4.41 -5.99
N LEU A 283 -1.82 -5.65 -5.58
CA LEU A 283 -1.90 -6.79 -6.49
C LEU A 283 -3.08 -6.63 -7.47
N VAL A 284 -4.23 -6.16 -6.99
CA VAL A 284 -5.39 -5.90 -7.86
C VAL A 284 -5.16 -4.73 -8.81
N ALA A 285 -4.41 -3.71 -8.39
CA ALA A 285 -4.13 -2.55 -9.23
C ALA A 285 -3.05 -2.80 -10.32
N CYS A 286 -2.35 -3.93 -10.26
CA CYS A 286 -1.30 -4.34 -11.20
C CYS A 286 -0.28 -3.22 -11.48
N LEU A 287 0.30 -2.64 -10.43
CA LEU A 287 1.24 -1.53 -10.57
C LEU A 287 2.52 -1.99 -11.32
N PRO A 288 2.99 -1.27 -12.35
CA PRO A 288 4.10 -1.69 -13.19
C PRO A 288 5.45 -1.73 -12.46
N ASP A 289 5.61 -0.89 -11.43
CA ASP A 289 6.86 -0.74 -10.68
C ASP A 289 6.99 -1.74 -9.53
N VAL A 290 5.93 -2.48 -9.21
CA VAL A 290 5.96 -3.43 -8.10
C VAL A 290 6.38 -4.81 -8.60
N VAL A 291 7.38 -5.40 -7.94
CA VAL A 291 7.79 -6.78 -8.21
C VAL A 291 6.68 -7.71 -7.76
N LEU A 292 5.84 -8.16 -8.70
CA LEU A 292 4.68 -9.03 -8.43
C LEU A 292 5.06 -10.26 -7.58
N GLN A 293 6.22 -10.85 -7.83
CA GLN A 293 6.72 -12.00 -7.06
C GLN A 293 6.98 -11.67 -5.60
N GLU A 294 7.42 -10.45 -5.28
CA GLU A 294 7.63 -10.01 -3.90
C GLU A 294 6.31 -9.81 -3.17
N LEU A 295 5.28 -9.26 -3.84
CA LEU A 295 3.94 -9.15 -3.26
C LEU A 295 3.32 -10.50 -2.98
N PHE A 296 3.43 -11.42 -3.95
CA PHE A 296 3.02 -12.81 -3.79
C PHE A 296 3.70 -13.45 -2.59
N PHE A 297 5.00 -13.26 -2.45
CA PHE A 297 5.77 -13.74 -1.33
C PHE A 297 5.29 -13.18 0.02
N LYS A 298 5.08 -11.86 0.11
CA LYS A 298 4.59 -11.19 1.32
C LYS A 298 3.20 -11.70 1.74
N LEU A 299 2.26 -11.78 0.79
CA LEU A 299 0.89 -12.25 1.04
C LEU A 299 0.86 -13.71 1.47
N THR A 300 1.53 -14.59 0.72
CA THR A 300 1.57 -16.03 1.01
C THR A 300 2.21 -16.29 2.36
N SER A 301 3.36 -15.68 2.66
CA SER A 301 4.03 -15.83 3.96
C SER A 301 3.12 -15.42 5.12
N GLN A 302 2.38 -14.32 4.96
CA GLN A 302 1.48 -13.82 6.00
C GLN A 302 0.26 -14.73 6.20
N TYR A 303 -0.40 -15.19 5.13
CA TYR A 303 -1.53 -16.13 5.26
C TYR A 303 -1.08 -17.46 5.88
N ILE A 304 0.06 -18.02 5.44
CA ILE A 304 0.64 -19.25 6.00
C ILE A 304 0.93 -19.07 7.49
N TRP A 305 1.58 -17.97 7.87
CA TRP A 305 1.92 -17.71 9.27
C TRP A 305 0.65 -17.65 10.14
N ARG A 306 -0.39 -16.92 9.72
CA ARG A 306 -1.66 -16.85 10.45
C ARG A 306 -2.36 -18.20 10.57
N LEU A 307 -2.39 -18.97 9.47
CA LEU A 307 -2.98 -20.31 9.46
C LEU A 307 -2.20 -21.27 10.38
N SER A 308 -0.87 -21.19 10.40
CA SER A 308 -0.02 -22.04 11.25
C SER A 308 -0.17 -21.71 12.75
N LYS A 309 -0.32 -20.42 13.09
CA LYS A 309 -0.50 -19.94 14.47
C LYS A 309 -1.96 -19.91 14.92
N ARG A 310 -2.92 -20.17 14.01
CA ARG A 310 -4.37 -19.97 14.22
C ARG A 310 -4.70 -18.58 14.76
N GLN A 311 -3.99 -17.57 14.25
CA GLN A 311 -4.18 -16.19 14.67
C GLN A 311 -5.17 -15.49 13.73
N PRO A 312 -6.29 -14.96 14.24
CA PRO A 312 -7.21 -14.18 13.42
C PRO A 312 -6.58 -12.83 13.02
N PRO A 313 -7.07 -12.20 11.94
CA PRO A 313 -6.66 -10.84 11.60
C PRO A 313 -7.10 -9.88 12.69
N ASP A 314 -6.29 -8.86 12.96
CA ASP A 314 -6.53 -7.93 14.07
C ASP A 314 -7.72 -6.99 13.82
N THR A 315 -8.07 -6.79 12.56
CA THR A 315 -9.25 -6.03 12.12
C THR A 315 -9.96 -6.83 11.04
N THR A 316 -11.22 -6.48 10.74
CA THR A 316 -11.94 -7.09 9.62
C THR A 316 -11.24 -6.79 8.30
N PRO A 317 -10.86 -7.79 7.50
CA PRO A 317 -10.28 -7.59 6.17
C PRO A 317 -11.19 -6.74 5.28
N LEU A 318 -10.59 -5.92 4.41
CA LEU A 318 -11.36 -5.04 3.51
C LEU A 318 -12.02 -5.77 2.36
N ARG A 319 -11.46 -6.91 1.95
CA ARG A 319 -11.94 -7.72 0.83
C ARG A 319 -12.00 -9.17 1.23
N THR A 320 -13.01 -9.86 0.71
CA THR A 320 -13.12 -11.31 0.76
C THR A 320 -12.37 -11.95 -0.40
N SER A 321 -12.14 -13.25 -0.31
CA SER A 321 -11.60 -14.11 -1.38
C SER A 321 -12.44 -14.01 -2.65
N GLU A 322 -13.77 -13.97 -2.53
CA GLU A 322 -14.67 -13.75 -3.68
C GLU A 322 -14.49 -12.38 -4.31
N ASP A 323 -14.35 -11.32 -3.51
CA ASP A 323 -14.06 -9.97 -4.02
C ASP A 323 -12.73 -9.94 -4.79
N LEU A 324 -11.69 -10.62 -4.28
CA LEU A 324 -10.37 -10.67 -4.89
C LEU A 324 -10.37 -11.46 -6.21
N ILE A 325 -11.05 -12.62 -6.25
CA ILE A 325 -11.26 -13.43 -7.46
C ILE A 325 -11.94 -12.60 -8.55
N ASN A 326 -12.97 -11.85 -8.18
CA ASN A 326 -13.71 -11.02 -9.12
C ASN A 326 -12.94 -9.77 -9.56
N ALA A 327 -11.99 -9.30 -8.74
CA ALA A 327 -11.28 -8.05 -8.98
C ALA A 327 -10.02 -8.19 -9.84
N CYS A 328 -9.28 -9.30 -9.78
CA CYS A 328 -8.11 -9.49 -10.65
C CYS A 328 -7.83 -10.94 -11.04
N SER A 329 -7.15 -11.12 -12.18
CA SER A 329 -6.82 -12.43 -12.74
C SER A 329 -5.72 -13.19 -11.98
N HIS A 330 -5.11 -12.57 -10.97
CA HIS A 330 -4.09 -13.22 -10.14
C HIS A 330 -4.70 -14.15 -9.09
N TYR A 331 -5.98 -13.95 -8.74
CA TYR A 331 -6.74 -14.84 -7.87
C TYR A 331 -7.59 -15.78 -8.74
N GLY A 332 -7.35 -17.08 -8.62
CA GLY A 332 -8.06 -18.11 -9.36
C GLY A 332 -9.30 -18.62 -8.63
N LEU A 333 -10.25 -19.18 -9.39
CA LEU A 333 -11.38 -19.89 -8.81
C LEU A 333 -10.89 -21.12 -8.04
N ILE A 334 -11.37 -21.29 -6.82
CA ILE A 334 -11.05 -22.46 -6.00
C ILE A 334 -11.76 -23.68 -6.60
N TYR A 335 -11.02 -24.77 -6.79
CA TYR A 335 -11.60 -25.96 -7.41
C TYR A 335 -12.66 -26.62 -6.50
N PRO A 336 -13.78 -27.12 -7.05
CA PRO A 336 -14.85 -27.70 -6.24
C PRO A 336 -14.43 -28.84 -5.31
N TRP A 337 -13.42 -29.63 -5.71
CA TRP A 337 -12.90 -30.75 -4.90
C TRP A 337 -12.18 -30.27 -3.63
N VAL A 338 -11.68 -29.03 -3.60
CA VAL A 338 -11.03 -28.44 -2.43
C VAL A 338 -12.04 -28.19 -1.32
N HIS A 339 -13.26 -27.77 -1.66
CA HIS A 339 -14.32 -27.57 -0.67
C HIS A 339 -14.69 -28.87 0.07
N ILE A 340 -14.55 -30.02 -0.60
CA ILE A 340 -14.80 -31.34 0.01
C ILE A 340 -13.76 -31.62 1.09
N LEU A 341 -12.49 -31.27 0.87
CA LEU A 341 -11.45 -31.38 1.89
C LEU A 341 -11.81 -30.55 3.13
N ILE A 342 -12.24 -29.30 2.94
CA ILE A 342 -12.53 -28.35 4.03
C ILE A 342 -13.83 -28.70 4.76
N SER A 343 -14.83 -29.27 4.08
CA SER A 343 -16.15 -29.59 4.64
C SER A 343 -16.12 -30.65 5.75
N SER A 344 -15.00 -31.34 5.92
CA SER A 344 -14.78 -32.29 7.02
C SER A 344 -14.43 -31.64 8.36
N ASP A 345 -14.13 -30.33 8.38
CA ASP A 345 -13.73 -29.60 9.58
C ASP A 345 -14.95 -28.90 10.25
N SER A 346 -15.55 -29.53 11.25
CA SER A 346 -16.71 -28.98 11.96
C SER A 346 -16.39 -27.84 12.94
N LEU A 347 -15.11 -27.45 13.06
CA LEU A 347 -14.58 -26.54 14.09
C LEU A 347 -13.95 -25.26 13.54
N ALA A 348 -14.03 -25.01 12.23
CA ALA A 348 -13.33 -23.90 11.59
C ALA A 348 -13.93 -22.53 11.98
N ASP A 349 -13.08 -21.67 12.56
CA ASP A 349 -13.39 -20.26 12.81
C ASP A 349 -13.57 -19.53 11.45
N LYS A 350 -14.56 -18.64 11.35
CA LYS A 350 -14.90 -17.93 10.10
C LYS A 350 -13.72 -17.12 9.54
N ASN A 351 -12.87 -16.59 10.41
CA ASN A 351 -11.70 -15.83 9.99
C ASN A 351 -10.56 -16.73 9.47
N TYR A 352 -10.45 -17.94 10.03
CA TYR A 352 -9.49 -18.95 9.58
C TYR A 352 -9.84 -19.48 8.18
N THR A 353 -11.14 -19.63 7.90
CA THR A 353 -11.60 -20.06 6.57
C THR A 353 -11.35 -19.01 5.48
N GLU A 354 -11.33 -17.73 5.84
CA GLU A 354 -11.14 -16.64 4.88
C GLU A 354 -9.68 -16.54 4.41
N ASP A 355 -8.71 -16.51 5.33
CA ASP A 355 -7.28 -16.49 4.99
C ASP A 355 -6.89 -17.76 4.20
N LEU A 356 -7.50 -18.91 4.52
CA LEU A 356 -7.32 -20.15 3.74
C LEU A 356 -7.86 -20.01 2.31
N SER A 357 -9.07 -19.48 2.16
CA SER A 357 -9.69 -19.29 0.83
C SER A 357 -8.90 -18.31 -0.03
N LYS A 358 -8.39 -17.23 0.57
CA LYS A 358 -7.48 -16.28 -0.10
C LYS A 358 -6.20 -16.95 -0.58
N LEU A 359 -5.56 -17.76 0.28
CA LEU A 359 -4.35 -18.49 -0.08
C LEU A 359 -4.60 -19.52 -1.20
N GLN A 360 -5.67 -20.31 -1.10
CA GLN A 360 -6.05 -21.30 -2.13
C GLN A 360 -6.33 -20.62 -3.46
N SER A 361 -7.07 -19.51 -3.45
CA SER A 361 -7.35 -18.73 -4.65
C SER A 361 -6.07 -18.18 -5.29
N LEU A 362 -5.12 -17.70 -4.49
CA LEU A 362 -3.82 -17.22 -4.98
C LEU A 362 -3.02 -18.31 -5.68
N ILE A 363 -3.01 -19.53 -5.12
CA ILE A 363 -2.31 -20.71 -5.69
C ILE A 363 -3.00 -21.19 -6.98
N CYS A 364 -4.33 -21.10 -7.05
CA CYS A 364 -5.11 -21.37 -8.26
C CYS A 364 -4.87 -20.33 -9.36
N GLY A 365 -4.24 -19.19 -9.04
CA GLY A 365 -3.90 -18.14 -10.00
C GLY A 365 -2.86 -18.57 -11.05
N PRO A 366 -2.95 -18.05 -12.29
CA PRO A 366 -2.01 -18.40 -13.36
C PRO A 366 -0.62 -17.77 -13.20
N SER A 367 -0.54 -16.63 -12.49
CA SER A 367 0.68 -15.80 -12.41
C SER A 367 1.66 -16.21 -11.31
N PHE A 368 1.27 -17.19 -10.50
CA PHE A 368 1.97 -17.58 -9.29
C PHE A 368 2.95 -18.73 -9.55
N ASP A 369 4.23 -18.53 -9.23
CA ASP A 369 5.24 -19.59 -9.33
C ASP A 369 5.24 -20.46 -8.07
N ILE A 370 4.72 -21.67 -8.21
CA ILE A 370 4.51 -22.58 -7.09
C ILE A 370 5.82 -23.21 -6.61
N ALA A 371 6.80 -23.39 -7.49
CA ALA A 371 8.08 -23.98 -7.11
C ALA A 371 8.80 -23.11 -6.05
N SER A 372 8.65 -21.79 -6.16
CA SER A 372 9.25 -20.82 -5.25
C SER A 372 8.64 -20.82 -3.84
N ILE A 373 7.41 -21.35 -3.65
CA ILE A 373 6.73 -21.29 -2.35
C ILE A 373 6.80 -22.55 -1.50
N ILE A 374 7.21 -23.69 -2.08
CA ILE A 374 7.28 -24.98 -1.38
C ILE A 374 8.03 -24.87 -0.04
N PRO A 375 9.19 -24.19 0.06
CA PRO A 375 9.91 -24.08 1.34
C PRO A 375 9.11 -23.32 2.41
N PHE A 376 8.21 -22.42 2.01
CA PHE A 376 7.40 -21.63 2.93
C PHE A 376 6.18 -22.38 3.44
N LEU A 377 5.85 -23.54 2.87
CA LEU A 377 4.75 -24.39 3.34
C LEU A 377 5.15 -25.27 4.53
N GLU A 378 6.44 -25.36 4.89
CA GLU A 378 6.91 -26.13 6.05
C GLU A 378 6.16 -25.86 7.37
N PRO A 379 5.78 -24.61 7.70
CA PRO A 379 5.01 -24.32 8.91
C PRO A 379 3.56 -24.85 8.88
N LEU A 380 3.01 -25.13 7.69
CA LEU A 380 1.70 -25.71 7.51
C LEU A 380 1.79 -27.23 7.43
N SER A 381 1.51 -27.91 8.55
CA SER A 381 1.48 -29.37 8.57
C SER A 381 0.39 -29.94 7.67
N GLU A 382 0.76 -30.95 6.86
CA GLU A 382 -0.16 -31.80 6.08
C GLU A 382 -1.19 -32.55 6.95
N ASP A 383 -0.97 -32.64 8.27
CA ASP A 383 -1.92 -33.24 9.21
C ASP A 383 -3.16 -32.36 9.44
N THR A 384 -3.08 -31.07 9.12
CA THR A 384 -4.23 -30.17 9.19
C THR A 384 -4.99 -30.17 7.87
N ILE A 385 -6.33 -30.07 7.92
CA ILE A 385 -7.17 -30.04 6.71
C ILE A 385 -6.80 -28.86 5.80
N ALA A 386 -6.52 -27.69 6.40
CA ALA A 386 -6.03 -26.52 5.69
C ALA A 386 -4.68 -26.77 5.02
N GLY A 387 -3.70 -27.32 5.75
CA GLY A 387 -2.40 -27.68 5.20
C GLY A 387 -2.52 -28.69 4.07
N LEU A 388 -3.27 -29.77 4.27
CA LEU A 388 -3.54 -30.79 3.26
C LEU A 388 -4.09 -30.18 1.96
N SER A 389 -5.09 -29.28 2.07
CA SER A 389 -5.68 -28.63 0.90
C SER A 389 -4.67 -27.80 0.10
N VAL A 390 -3.80 -27.05 0.80
CA VAL A 390 -2.78 -26.19 0.18
C VAL A 390 -1.68 -27.05 -0.45
N HIS A 391 -1.19 -28.08 0.25
CA HIS A 391 -0.15 -28.98 -0.26
C HIS A 391 -0.62 -29.75 -1.50
N VAL A 392 -1.85 -30.28 -1.49
CA VAL A 392 -2.40 -30.98 -2.65
C VAL A 392 -2.58 -30.02 -3.83
N LEU A 393 -3.01 -28.77 -3.61
CA LEU A 393 -3.12 -27.76 -4.67
C LEU A 393 -1.75 -27.44 -5.31
N CYS A 394 -0.72 -27.23 -4.48
CA CYS A 394 0.63 -26.96 -4.96
C CYS A 394 1.18 -28.13 -5.80
N ARG A 395 1.10 -29.36 -5.28
CA ARG A 395 1.55 -30.58 -5.98
C ARG A 395 0.79 -30.81 -7.29
N THR A 396 -0.51 -30.53 -7.30
CA THR A 396 -1.35 -30.65 -8.51
C THR A 396 -0.88 -29.71 -9.61
N ARG A 397 -0.57 -28.46 -9.27
CA ARG A 397 -0.03 -27.49 -10.24
C ARG A 397 1.38 -27.84 -10.71
N LEU A 398 2.18 -28.52 -9.88
CA LEU A 398 3.47 -29.12 -10.25
C LEU A 398 3.33 -30.42 -11.06
N LYS A 399 2.10 -30.86 -11.35
CA LYS A 399 1.77 -32.10 -12.09
C LYS A 399 2.18 -33.38 -11.35
N GLU A 400 2.32 -33.34 -10.03
CA GLU A 400 2.63 -34.50 -9.18
C GLU A 400 1.38 -35.32 -8.82
N TYR A 401 0.54 -35.63 -9.82
CA TYR A 401 -0.79 -36.23 -9.62
C TYR A 401 -0.77 -37.57 -8.86
N GLU A 402 0.26 -38.40 -9.08
CA GLU A 402 0.38 -39.69 -8.37
C GLU A 402 0.52 -39.53 -6.87
N GLN A 403 1.31 -38.54 -6.43
CA GLN A 403 1.50 -38.24 -5.00
C GLN A 403 0.21 -37.67 -4.41
N CYS A 404 -0.49 -36.79 -5.14
CA CYS A 404 -1.79 -36.28 -4.73
C CYS A 404 -2.80 -37.41 -4.51
N ILE A 405 -2.86 -38.40 -5.41
CA ILE A 405 -3.74 -39.57 -5.26
C ILE A 405 -3.41 -40.36 -4.00
N ASP A 406 -2.12 -40.63 -3.73
CA ASP A 406 -1.70 -41.39 -2.56
C ASP A 406 -2.07 -40.68 -1.25
N ILE A 407 -1.80 -39.38 -1.18
CA ILE A 407 -2.12 -38.50 -0.04
C ILE A 407 -3.64 -38.44 0.18
N LEU A 408 -4.43 -38.19 -0.87
CA LEU A 408 -5.88 -38.10 -0.76
C LEU A 408 -6.50 -39.43 -0.32
N LEU A 409 -6.07 -40.56 -0.90
CA LEU A 409 -6.58 -41.87 -0.49
C LEU A 409 -6.28 -42.18 0.98
N GLU A 410 -5.17 -41.69 1.53
CA GLU A 410 -4.78 -41.90 2.92
C GLU A 410 -5.55 -40.98 3.87
N ARG A 411 -5.55 -39.68 3.58
CA ARG A 411 -6.04 -38.65 4.50
C ARG A 411 -7.52 -38.33 4.28
N CYS A 412 -7.99 -38.12 3.05
CA CYS A 412 -9.38 -37.79 2.71
C CYS A 412 -9.87 -38.53 1.45
N PRO A 413 -10.28 -39.81 1.58
CA PRO A 413 -10.70 -40.61 0.44
C PRO A 413 -11.95 -40.08 -0.26
N GLU A 414 -12.80 -39.30 0.42
CA GLU A 414 -14.00 -38.71 -0.16
C GLU A 414 -13.69 -37.72 -1.28
N ALA A 415 -12.54 -37.04 -1.21
CA ALA A 415 -12.13 -36.04 -2.19
C ALA A 415 -11.43 -36.64 -3.43
N VAL A 416 -11.01 -37.92 -3.39
CA VAL A 416 -10.21 -38.56 -4.45
C VAL A 416 -10.95 -38.60 -5.79
N ILE A 417 -12.23 -38.99 -5.78
CA ILE A 417 -13.02 -39.10 -7.02
C ILE A 417 -13.34 -37.72 -7.61
N PRO A 418 -13.82 -36.73 -6.83
CA PRO A 418 -13.96 -35.34 -7.31
C PRO A 418 -12.66 -34.76 -7.86
N TYR A 419 -11.53 -35.01 -7.19
CA TYR A 419 -10.20 -34.61 -7.65
C TYR A 419 -9.86 -35.26 -8.99
N ALA A 420 -9.97 -36.59 -9.06
CA ALA A 420 -9.66 -37.35 -10.27
C ALA A 420 -10.52 -36.94 -11.47
N ASN A 421 -11.81 -36.68 -11.23
CA ASN A 421 -12.74 -36.20 -12.26
C ASN A 421 -12.36 -34.81 -12.78
N HIS A 422 -11.73 -33.96 -11.96
CA HIS A 422 -11.34 -32.63 -12.36
C HIS A 422 -9.96 -32.61 -13.04
N GLU A 423 -8.95 -33.19 -12.40
CA GLU A 423 -7.53 -33.07 -12.76
C GLU A 423 -7.03 -34.15 -13.72
N LEU A 424 -7.56 -35.39 -13.64
CA LEU A 424 -7.11 -36.52 -14.45
C LEU A 424 -7.83 -36.59 -15.81
N LYS A 425 -7.96 -35.44 -16.47
CA LYS A 425 -8.53 -35.32 -17.81
C LYS A 425 -7.44 -35.39 -18.88
N GLU A 426 -7.88 -35.55 -20.13
CA GLU A 426 -7.03 -35.53 -21.34
C GLU A 426 -5.75 -36.40 -21.21
N GLU A 427 -4.57 -35.78 -21.18
CA GLU A 427 -3.26 -36.44 -21.15
C GLU A 427 -3.05 -37.27 -19.88
N ASN A 428 -3.72 -36.93 -18.78
CA ASN A 428 -3.57 -37.57 -17.48
C ASN A 428 -4.60 -38.67 -17.23
N ARG A 429 -5.50 -38.97 -18.18
CA ARG A 429 -6.54 -40.01 -18.02
C ARG A 429 -5.97 -41.37 -17.64
N THR A 430 -4.76 -41.67 -18.11
CA THR A 430 -4.13 -42.97 -17.84
C THR A 430 -3.90 -43.26 -16.36
N LEU A 431 -3.84 -42.23 -15.51
CA LEU A 431 -3.68 -42.37 -14.07
C LEU A 431 -4.89 -43.01 -13.38
N TRP A 432 -6.08 -42.94 -13.99
CA TRP A 432 -7.27 -43.65 -13.49
C TRP A 432 -7.05 -45.15 -13.38
N TRP A 433 -6.47 -45.76 -14.42
CA TRP A 433 -6.25 -47.20 -14.47
C TRP A 433 -4.82 -47.64 -14.11
N LYS A 434 -3.82 -46.78 -14.27
CA LYS A 434 -2.43 -47.10 -13.90
C LYS A 434 -2.13 -46.90 -12.42
N LYS A 435 -2.79 -45.95 -11.76
CA LYS A 435 -2.51 -45.58 -10.36
C LYS A 435 -3.72 -45.77 -9.46
N LEU A 436 -4.84 -45.10 -9.74
CA LEU A 436 -5.99 -45.04 -8.84
C LEU A 436 -6.67 -46.40 -8.65
N LEU A 437 -6.95 -47.13 -9.73
CA LEU A 437 -7.60 -48.44 -9.66
C LEU A 437 -6.75 -49.49 -8.92
N PRO A 438 -5.45 -49.71 -9.24
CA PRO A 438 -4.61 -50.65 -8.49
C PRO A 438 -4.52 -50.31 -7.00
N GLU A 439 -4.41 -49.03 -6.67
CA GLU A 439 -4.25 -48.57 -5.29
C GLU A 439 -5.54 -48.75 -4.46
N LEU A 440 -6.72 -48.48 -5.05
CA LEU A 440 -8.01 -48.78 -4.43
C LEU A 440 -8.22 -50.28 -4.21
N CYS A 441 -7.89 -51.11 -5.21
CA CYS A 441 -7.95 -52.57 -5.09
C CYS A 441 -7.04 -53.07 -3.97
N ARG A 442 -5.82 -52.51 -3.84
CA ARG A 442 -4.87 -52.85 -2.77
C ARG A 442 -5.44 -52.50 -1.40
N ARG A 443 -5.97 -51.28 -1.21
CA ARG A 443 -6.49 -50.81 0.08
C ARG A 443 -7.75 -51.55 0.52
N ILE A 444 -8.62 -51.94 -0.42
CA ILE A 444 -9.81 -52.76 -0.13
C ILE A 444 -9.40 -54.15 0.37
N LYS A 445 -8.37 -54.77 -0.24
CA LYS A 445 -7.84 -56.07 0.21
C LYS A 445 -7.26 -56.02 1.62
N CYS A 446 -6.60 -54.92 1.97
CA CYS A 446 -6.05 -54.72 3.31
C CYS A 446 -7.13 -54.55 4.40
N GLY A 447 -8.37 -54.19 4.02
CA GLY A 447 -9.45 -53.93 4.97
C GLY A 447 -9.23 -52.67 5.81
N GLY A 448 -10.20 -52.33 6.67
CA GLY A 448 -10.08 -51.22 7.63
C GLY A 448 -11.35 -50.39 7.80
N GLU A 449 -11.28 -49.36 8.64
CA GLU A 449 -12.42 -48.49 8.99
C GLU A 449 -12.97 -47.73 7.78
N LYS A 450 -12.11 -47.38 6.81
CA LYS A 450 -12.47 -46.66 5.57
C LYS A 450 -12.93 -47.59 4.42
N TYR A 451 -13.13 -48.90 4.67
CA TYR A 451 -13.44 -49.89 3.63
C TYR A 451 -14.65 -49.50 2.76
N GLN A 452 -15.74 -49.01 3.36
CA GLN A 452 -16.94 -48.62 2.62
C GLN A 452 -16.70 -47.43 1.67
N LEU A 453 -15.84 -46.48 2.07
CA LEU A 453 -15.46 -45.33 1.26
C LEU A 453 -14.53 -45.72 0.10
N TYR A 454 -13.61 -46.66 0.34
CA TYR A 454 -12.79 -47.21 -0.74
C TYR A 454 -13.63 -48.03 -1.73
N LEU A 455 -14.60 -48.80 -1.23
CA LEU A 455 -15.50 -49.58 -2.07
C LEU A 455 -16.39 -48.70 -2.95
N SER A 456 -16.93 -47.60 -2.41
CA SER A 456 -17.70 -46.64 -3.21
C SER A 456 -16.82 -45.96 -4.26
N SER A 457 -15.61 -45.54 -3.89
CA SER A 457 -14.62 -44.93 -4.80
C SER A 457 -14.19 -45.90 -5.91
N LEU A 458 -14.02 -47.19 -5.60
CA LEU A 458 -13.70 -48.23 -6.58
C LEU A 458 -14.85 -48.43 -7.57
N LYS A 459 -16.09 -48.49 -7.09
CA LYS A 459 -17.27 -48.62 -7.97
C LYS A 459 -17.36 -47.47 -8.96
N GLU A 460 -17.13 -46.24 -8.50
CA GLU A 460 -17.17 -45.05 -9.35
C GLU A 460 -16.00 -45.02 -10.34
N THR A 461 -14.79 -45.38 -9.89
CA THR A 461 -13.61 -45.55 -10.75
C THR A 461 -13.88 -46.57 -11.87
N LEU A 462 -14.50 -47.71 -11.55
CA LEU A 462 -14.85 -48.74 -12.53
C LEU A 462 -15.93 -48.28 -13.51
N SER A 463 -16.90 -47.48 -13.07
CA SER A 463 -17.89 -46.86 -13.95
C SER A 463 -17.21 -45.99 -15.01
N ILE A 464 -16.25 -45.15 -14.60
CA ILE A 464 -15.51 -44.26 -15.51
C ILE A 464 -14.62 -45.06 -16.47
N ILE A 465 -13.88 -46.05 -15.95
CA ILE A 465 -13.02 -46.90 -16.78
C ILE A 465 -13.84 -47.69 -17.82
N ALA A 466 -15.02 -48.19 -17.43
CA ALA A 466 -15.92 -48.91 -18.33
C ALA A 466 -16.47 -48.01 -19.46
N VAL A 467 -16.58 -46.70 -19.23
CA VAL A 467 -16.94 -45.71 -20.24
C VAL A 467 -15.74 -45.33 -21.11
N GLU A 468 -14.56 -45.15 -20.54
CA GLU A 468 -13.41 -44.56 -21.26
C GLU A 468 -12.58 -45.60 -22.05
N LEU A 469 -12.39 -46.81 -21.53
CA LEU A 469 -11.55 -47.84 -22.17
C LEU A 469 -12.34 -48.76 -23.11
N GLU A 470 -11.65 -49.30 -24.12
CA GLU A 470 -12.15 -50.46 -24.85
C GLU A 470 -12.10 -51.72 -23.99
N LEU A 471 -13.01 -52.67 -24.24
CA LEU A 471 -13.11 -53.90 -23.46
C LEU A 471 -11.78 -54.67 -23.35
N LYS A 472 -10.98 -54.70 -24.42
CA LYS A 472 -9.67 -55.37 -24.42
C LYS A 472 -8.70 -54.68 -23.45
N ASP A 473 -8.66 -53.36 -23.45
CA ASP A 473 -7.76 -52.59 -22.60
C ASP A 473 -8.24 -52.56 -21.15
N PHE A 474 -9.55 -52.57 -20.92
CA PHE A 474 -10.12 -52.73 -19.59
C PHE A 474 -9.73 -54.08 -18.98
N MET A 475 -9.83 -55.18 -19.74
CA MET A 475 -9.40 -56.51 -19.27
C MET A 475 -7.92 -56.55 -18.90
N ASN A 476 -7.05 -55.81 -19.60
CA ASN A 476 -5.62 -55.75 -19.32
C ASN A 476 -5.27 -54.99 -18.03
N VAL A 477 -6.19 -54.16 -17.53
CA VAL A 477 -5.99 -53.30 -16.36
C VAL A 477 -6.50 -53.95 -15.07
N LEU A 478 -7.40 -54.95 -15.19
CA LEU A 478 -7.98 -55.61 -14.03
C LEU A 478 -6.95 -56.46 -13.26
N PRO A 479 -7.07 -56.57 -11.93
CA PRO A 479 -6.19 -57.40 -11.14
C PRO A 479 -6.36 -58.89 -11.50
N GLU A 480 -5.25 -59.63 -11.61
CA GLU A 480 -5.22 -61.07 -11.93
C GLU A 480 -5.65 -61.98 -10.75
N ASP A 481 -6.31 -61.43 -9.74
CA ASP A 481 -6.58 -62.10 -8.46
C ASP A 481 -7.83 -63.00 -8.47
N GLY A 482 -8.47 -63.19 -9.62
CA GLY A 482 -9.61 -64.10 -9.78
C GLY A 482 -10.95 -63.56 -9.30
N THR A 483 -11.04 -62.29 -8.86
CA THR A 483 -12.30 -61.67 -8.38
C THR A 483 -13.20 -61.16 -9.51
N ALA A 484 -13.28 -61.89 -10.63
CA ALA A 484 -13.95 -61.45 -11.86
C ALA A 484 -15.45 -61.14 -11.67
N ALA A 485 -16.11 -61.79 -10.71
CA ALA A 485 -17.53 -61.60 -10.43
C ALA A 485 -17.87 -60.15 -10.00
N PHE A 486 -16.98 -59.47 -9.29
CA PHE A 486 -17.19 -58.08 -8.87
C PHE A 486 -17.11 -57.10 -10.05
N PHE A 487 -16.23 -57.37 -11.01
CA PHE A 487 -16.01 -56.51 -12.18
C PHE A 487 -16.99 -56.79 -13.33
N LEU A 488 -17.68 -57.93 -13.32
CA LEU A 488 -18.58 -58.39 -14.39
C LEU A 488 -19.65 -57.37 -14.80
N PRO A 489 -20.35 -56.67 -13.88
CA PRO A 489 -21.35 -55.67 -14.27
C PRO A 489 -20.75 -54.52 -15.13
N TYR A 490 -19.52 -54.11 -14.82
CA TYR A 490 -18.81 -53.04 -15.51
C TYR A 490 -18.27 -53.49 -16.87
N LEU A 491 -17.77 -54.73 -16.95
CA LEU A 491 -17.34 -55.36 -18.20
C LEU A 491 -18.51 -55.54 -19.18
N LEU A 492 -19.68 -55.96 -18.67
CA LEU A 492 -20.90 -56.08 -19.46
C LEU A 492 -21.40 -54.72 -19.96
N TYR A 493 -21.28 -53.68 -19.14
CA TYR A 493 -21.59 -52.31 -19.55
C TYR A 493 -20.65 -51.85 -20.68
N CYS A 494 -19.34 -52.02 -20.51
CA CYS A 494 -18.33 -51.71 -21.52
C CYS A 494 -18.56 -52.49 -22.83
N SER A 495 -18.92 -53.78 -22.77
CA SER A 495 -19.21 -54.56 -23.98
C SER A 495 -20.47 -54.10 -24.71
N ARG A 496 -21.51 -53.68 -23.96
CA ARG A 496 -22.79 -53.21 -24.52
C ARG A 496 -22.69 -51.81 -25.13
N LYS A 497 -21.76 -50.97 -24.67
CA LYS A 497 -21.43 -49.68 -25.28
C LYS A 497 -21.14 -49.84 -26.79
N LYS A 498 -20.43 -50.91 -27.16
CA LYS A 498 -20.06 -51.22 -28.55
C LYS A 498 -21.22 -51.70 -29.43
N SER A 499 -22.38 -52.03 -28.85
CA SER A 499 -23.58 -52.45 -29.60
C SER A 499 -24.55 -51.29 -29.91
N LEU A 500 -24.29 -50.08 -29.39
CA LEU A 500 -25.15 -48.89 -29.48
C LEU A 500 -24.53 -47.74 -30.31
N THR A 501 -23.28 -47.86 -30.74
CA THR A 501 -22.61 -47.05 -31.76
C THR A 501 -22.35 -47.92 -32.97
#